data_AF-B9DHX6-F1
#
_entry.id   AF-B9DHX6-F1
#
_cell.length_a   1.000
_cell.length_b   1.000
_cell.length_c   1.000
_cell.angle_alpha   90.00
_cell.angle_beta   90.00
_cell.angle_gamma   90.00
#
_symmetry.space_group_name_H-M   'P 1'
#
loop_
_entity.id
_entity.type
_entity.pdbx_description
1 polymer ?
#
loop_
_entity_poly.entity_id
_entity_poly.type
_entity_poly.pdbx_seq_one_letter_code
_entity_poly.pdbx_strand_id
1 'polypeptide(L)'
;AVQNVAKYFPTAIISGRSRDKVYEFVNLSELYYAGSHGMDIMSPAGESLNHEHSRTVSVYEQGKDVNLFQPASEFLPMIDKVLCSLIESTKDIKGVKVEDNKFCISVHYRNVEEKNWTLVAQCVDDVIRTYPKLRLTHGRKVLEIRPVIDWDKGKAVTFLLESLGLNNCEDVLPIYVGDDRTDEDAFKVLRDGPNHGYGILVSAVPKDSNAFYSLRDPSEVMEFLKSLVTWKRSMG
;
A
#
# COMPACT_ATOMS: atom_id res chain seq x y z
N ALA A 1 -2.97 18.66 -4.73
CA ALA A 1 -3.24 18.75 -3.28
C ALA A 1 -2.12 18.09 -2.48
N VAL A 2 -1.84 16.80 -2.72
CA VAL A 2 -0.74 16.04 -2.04
C VAL A 2 0.59 16.78 -2.05
N GLN A 3 1.09 17.24 -3.21
CA GLN A 3 2.32 18.04 -3.29
C GLN A 3 2.34 19.25 -2.34
N ASN A 4 1.21 19.92 -2.14
CA ASN A 4 1.16 21.07 -1.24
C ASN A 4 1.15 20.65 0.23
N VAL A 5 0.56 19.50 0.57
CA VAL A 5 0.64 18.92 1.92
C VAL A 5 2.08 18.52 2.23
N ALA A 6 2.77 17.88 1.28
CA ALA A 6 4.15 17.43 1.43
C ALA A 6 5.16 18.55 1.70
N LYS A 7 4.86 19.80 1.33
CA LYS A 7 5.68 20.97 1.65
C LYS A 7 5.68 21.33 3.14
N TYR A 8 4.68 20.87 3.89
CA TYR A 8 4.47 21.25 5.28
C TYR A 8 4.49 20.06 6.24
N PHE A 9 4.24 18.85 5.74
CA PHE A 9 4.09 17.64 6.53
C PHE A 9 4.81 16.46 5.85
N PRO A 10 5.56 15.63 6.60
CA PRO A 10 6.01 14.33 6.09
C PRO A 10 4.82 13.55 5.54
N THR A 11 4.91 13.10 4.30
CA THR A 11 3.77 12.52 3.57
C THR A 11 4.18 11.20 2.93
N ALA A 12 3.36 10.18 3.14
CA ALA A 12 3.54 8.85 2.57
C ALA A 12 2.31 8.41 1.76
N ILE A 13 2.54 7.59 0.73
CA ILE A 13 1.48 6.90 -0.01
C ILE A 13 1.66 5.40 0.18
N ILE A 14 0.64 4.75 0.77
CA ILE A 14 0.63 3.31 1.02
C ILE A 14 -0.42 2.65 0.12
N SER A 15 0.00 1.71 -0.74
CA SER A 15 -0.86 1.09 -1.75
C SER A 15 -0.65 -0.42 -1.86
N GLY A 16 -1.67 -1.14 -2.33
CA GLY A 16 -1.55 -2.54 -2.74
C GLY A 16 -0.80 -2.72 -4.07
N ARG A 17 -0.73 -1.67 -4.89
CA ARG A 17 0.01 -1.66 -6.17
C ARG A 17 1.52 -1.66 -5.94
N SER A 18 2.32 -2.04 -6.94
CA SER A 18 3.77 -1.84 -6.87
C SER A 18 4.10 -0.37 -6.63
N ARG A 19 5.17 -0.14 -5.88
CA ARG A 19 5.69 1.19 -5.59
C ARG A 19 5.94 1.99 -6.86
N ASP A 20 6.52 1.36 -7.88
CA ASP A 20 6.91 2.02 -9.13
C ASP A 20 5.69 2.56 -9.89
N LYS A 21 4.60 1.79 -9.97
CA LYS A 21 3.34 2.25 -10.57
C LYS A 21 2.72 3.41 -9.80
N VAL A 22 2.74 3.34 -8.47
CA VAL A 22 2.22 4.43 -7.63
C VAL A 22 3.05 5.69 -7.87
N TYR A 23 4.37 5.55 -7.93
CA TYR A 23 5.27 6.65 -8.24
C TYR A 23 4.99 7.24 -9.63
N GLU A 24 4.81 6.41 -10.67
CA GLU A 24 4.47 6.87 -12.02
C GLU A 24 3.17 7.69 -12.06
N PHE A 25 2.16 7.31 -11.28
CA PHE A 25 0.88 8.04 -11.23
C PHE A 25 0.96 9.36 -10.45
N VAL A 26 1.73 9.37 -9.36
CA VAL A 26 1.78 10.51 -8.44
C VAL A 26 2.86 11.50 -8.88
N ASN A 27 4.01 10.98 -9.28
CA ASN A 27 5.17 11.69 -9.82
C ASN A 27 5.68 12.83 -8.91
N LEU A 28 5.84 12.52 -7.62
CA LEU A 28 6.36 13.43 -6.59
C LEU A 28 7.53 12.76 -5.88
N SER A 29 8.73 13.32 -6.00
CA SER A 29 9.96 12.71 -5.44
C SER A 29 10.14 12.95 -3.93
N GLU A 30 9.38 13.88 -3.36
CA GLU A 30 9.43 14.28 -1.96
C GLU A 30 8.57 13.40 -1.03
N LEU A 31 7.91 12.36 -1.56
CA LEU A 31 7.03 11.49 -0.77
C LEU A 31 7.72 10.17 -0.42
N TYR A 32 7.29 9.60 0.69
CA TYR A 32 7.51 8.20 1.01
C TYR A 32 6.53 7.34 0.20
N TYR A 33 7.00 6.26 -0.39
CA TYR A 33 6.14 5.33 -1.14
C TYR A 33 6.23 3.94 -0.53
N ALA A 34 5.07 3.36 -0.21
CA ALA A 34 4.94 2.02 0.33
C ALA A 34 4.03 1.20 -0.59
N GLY A 35 4.63 0.48 -1.53
CA GLY A 35 3.93 -0.40 -2.46
C GLY A 35 3.69 -1.80 -1.88
N SER A 36 2.93 -2.61 -2.60
CA SER A 36 2.69 -4.03 -2.28
C SER A 36 2.12 -4.23 -0.87
N HIS A 37 1.14 -3.42 -0.48
CA HIS A 37 0.60 -3.35 0.89
C HIS A 37 1.64 -2.97 1.94
N GLY A 38 2.65 -2.20 1.54
CA GLY A 38 3.74 -1.75 2.39
C GLY A 38 4.92 -2.71 2.51
N MET A 39 5.01 -3.74 1.66
CA MET A 39 6.18 -4.63 1.61
C MET A 39 7.31 -4.08 0.71
N ASP A 40 7.12 -2.92 0.09
CA ASP A 40 8.16 -2.23 -0.70
C ASP A 40 8.13 -0.74 -0.36
N ILE A 41 8.90 -0.34 0.65
CA ILE A 41 8.92 1.03 1.17
C ILE A 41 10.17 1.76 0.67
N MET A 42 10.01 2.97 0.18
CA MET A 42 11.08 3.84 -0.31
C MET A 42 11.00 5.21 0.37
N SER A 43 12.14 5.72 0.84
CA SER A 43 12.27 7.10 1.30
C SER A 43 12.52 8.08 0.14
N PRO A 44 12.18 9.37 0.32
CA PRO A 44 12.64 10.44 -0.56
C PRO A 44 14.17 10.43 -0.68
N ALA A 45 14.68 10.85 -1.84
CA ALA A 45 16.12 10.95 -2.06
C ALA A 45 16.78 11.94 -1.10
N GLY A 46 17.90 11.54 -0.50
CA GLY A 46 18.61 12.32 0.52
C GLY A 46 18.05 12.15 1.94
N GLU A 47 16.94 11.44 2.11
CA GLU A 47 16.43 11.02 3.43
C GLU A 47 16.75 9.53 3.66
N SER A 48 17.24 9.22 4.86
CA SER A 48 17.53 7.84 5.25
C SER A 48 16.43 7.27 6.13
N LEU A 49 15.99 6.04 5.81
CA LEU A 49 15.26 5.22 6.77
C LEU A 49 16.27 4.78 7.81
N ASN A 50 16.06 5.11 9.10
CA ASN A 50 17.00 4.77 10.17
C ASN A 50 17.52 3.32 10.04
N HIS A 51 18.85 3.19 9.98
CA HIS A 51 19.59 1.97 9.60
C HIS A 51 19.51 0.81 10.61
N GLU A 52 18.70 0.91 11.65
CA GLU A 52 18.55 -0.18 12.65
C GLU A 52 17.79 -1.39 12.10
N HIS A 53 17.06 -1.21 10.99
CA HIS A 53 16.36 -2.31 10.33
C HIS A 53 17.29 -3.02 9.33
N SER A 54 17.70 -4.24 9.67
CA SER A 54 18.54 -5.17 8.88
C SER A 54 18.09 -5.42 7.42
N ARG A 55 16.90 -4.96 7.04
CA ARG A 55 16.28 -5.15 5.72
C ARG A 55 16.22 -3.87 4.87
N THR A 56 16.97 -2.83 5.25
CA THR A 56 17.12 -1.61 4.47
C THR A 56 18.29 -1.74 3.48
N VAL A 57 18.04 -1.49 2.20
CA VAL A 57 19.06 -1.51 1.13
C VAL A 57 19.09 -0.16 0.43
N SER A 58 20.27 0.43 0.29
CA SER A 58 20.45 1.62 -0.54
C SER A 58 20.57 1.22 -2.01
N VAL A 59 19.76 1.82 -2.87
CA VAL A 59 19.76 1.57 -4.32
C VAL A 59 19.84 2.89 -5.08
N TYR A 60 20.42 2.83 -6.28
CA TYR A 60 20.42 3.95 -7.20
C TYR A 60 19.20 3.85 -8.12
N GLU A 61 18.22 4.70 -7.91
CA GLU A 61 16.96 4.67 -8.65
C GLU A 61 16.57 6.08 -9.10
N GLN A 62 16.17 6.21 -10.38
CA GLN A 62 15.81 7.49 -11.00
C GLN A 62 16.90 8.59 -10.87
N GLY A 63 18.17 8.19 -10.88
CA GLY A 63 19.30 9.12 -10.82
C GLY A 63 19.66 9.60 -9.40
N LYS A 64 19.10 8.97 -8.35
CA LYS A 64 19.35 9.35 -6.95
C LYS A 64 19.55 8.11 -6.07
N ASP A 65 20.29 8.26 -4.98
CA ASP A 65 20.36 7.26 -3.92
C ASP A 65 19.08 7.30 -3.09
N VAL A 66 18.41 6.14 -3.00
CA VAL A 66 17.19 5.95 -2.20
C VAL A 66 17.36 4.74 -1.30
N ASN A 67 16.66 4.73 -0.16
CA ASN A 67 16.68 3.60 0.77
C ASN A 67 15.39 2.81 0.64
N LEU A 68 15.52 1.50 0.46
CA LEU A 68 14.40 0.57 0.35
C LEU A 68 14.30 -0.29 1.60
N PHE A 69 13.10 -0.47 2.10
CA PHE A 69 12.79 -1.49 3.09
C PHE A 69 11.84 -2.53 2.49
N GLN A 70 12.30 -3.79 2.45
CA GLN A 70 11.60 -4.90 1.80
C GLN A 70 11.53 -6.12 2.72
N PRO A 71 10.51 -6.23 3.60
CA PRO A 71 10.44 -7.30 4.59
C PRO A 71 10.18 -8.68 3.99
N ALA A 72 9.82 -8.76 2.70
CA ALA A 72 9.48 -9.97 1.98
C ALA A 72 10.48 -10.31 0.84
N SER A 73 11.67 -9.70 0.81
CA SER A 73 12.64 -9.84 -0.30
C SER A 73 12.99 -11.30 -0.64
N GLU A 74 13.06 -12.18 0.37
CA GLU A 74 13.29 -13.62 0.20
C GLU A 74 12.23 -14.36 -0.64
N PHE A 75 11.03 -13.77 -0.79
CA PHE A 75 9.93 -14.35 -1.55
C PHE A 75 9.95 -14.00 -3.04
N LEU A 76 10.75 -13.02 -3.48
CA LEU A 76 10.76 -12.55 -4.88
C LEU A 76 10.91 -13.71 -5.88
N PRO A 77 11.87 -14.66 -5.73
CA PRO A 77 11.99 -15.76 -6.68
C PRO A 77 10.78 -16.70 -6.73
N MET A 78 10.00 -16.79 -5.64
CA MET A 78 8.74 -17.55 -5.61
C MET A 78 7.62 -16.78 -6.30
N ILE A 79 7.51 -15.48 -6.04
CA ILE A 79 6.51 -14.60 -6.68
C ILE A 79 6.70 -14.60 -8.19
N ASP A 80 7.93 -14.47 -8.69
CA ASP A 80 8.22 -14.50 -10.14
C ASP A 80 7.75 -15.81 -10.79
N LYS A 81 7.99 -16.94 -10.12
CA LYS A 81 7.52 -18.26 -10.61
C LYS A 81 6.01 -18.33 -10.66
N VAL A 82 5.33 -17.90 -9.59
CA VAL A 82 3.87 -17.91 -9.49
C VAL A 82 3.25 -16.97 -10.51
N LEU A 83 3.83 -15.80 -10.74
CA LEU A 83 3.41 -14.84 -11.77
C LEU A 83 3.42 -15.50 -13.15
N CYS A 84 4.54 -16.14 -13.53
CA CYS A 84 4.65 -16.86 -14.80
C CYS A 84 3.61 -17.99 -14.90
N SER A 85 3.40 -18.78 -13.83
CA SER A 85 2.39 -19.84 -13.81
C SER A 85 0.96 -19.30 -13.96
N LEU A 86 0.63 -18.18 -13.32
CA LEU A 86 -0.69 -17.56 -13.42
C LEU A 86 -0.95 -16.95 -14.80
N ILE A 87 0.07 -16.32 -15.40
CA ILE A 87 -0.02 -15.81 -16.78
C ILE A 87 -0.31 -16.97 -17.74
N GLU A 88 0.44 -18.06 -17.62
CA GLU A 88 0.28 -19.22 -18.49
C GLU A 88 -1.06 -19.95 -18.26
N SER A 89 -1.48 -20.14 -17.00
CA SER A 89 -2.71 -20.87 -16.68
C SER A 89 -3.99 -20.12 -17.05
N THR A 90 -3.91 -18.79 -17.18
CA THR A 90 -5.07 -17.94 -17.49
C THR A 90 -5.07 -17.37 -18.91
N LYS A 91 -4.05 -17.67 -19.73
CA LYS A 91 -3.83 -17.07 -21.06
C LYS A 91 -5.03 -17.20 -22.02
N ASP A 92 -5.78 -18.30 -21.93
CA ASP A 92 -6.91 -18.60 -22.82
C ASP A 92 -8.23 -18.00 -22.32
N ILE A 93 -8.25 -17.41 -21.12
CA ILE A 93 -9.45 -16.79 -20.54
C ILE A 93 -9.49 -15.31 -20.93
N LYS A 94 -10.25 -14.99 -21.98
CA LYS A 94 -10.43 -13.62 -22.46
C LYS A 94 -10.89 -12.69 -21.33
N GLY A 95 -10.17 -11.58 -21.17
CA GLY A 95 -10.49 -10.52 -20.21
C GLY A 95 -9.78 -10.64 -18.87
N VAL A 96 -9.08 -11.76 -18.58
CA VAL A 96 -8.20 -11.84 -17.42
C VAL A 96 -7.00 -10.93 -17.62
N LYS A 97 -6.60 -10.24 -16.55
CA LYS A 97 -5.33 -9.52 -16.50
C LYS A 97 -4.59 -9.92 -15.24
N VAL A 98 -3.43 -10.54 -15.41
CA VAL A 98 -2.48 -10.79 -14.32
C VAL A 98 -1.55 -9.59 -14.22
N GLU A 99 -1.44 -9.01 -13.03
CA GLU A 99 -0.66 -7.81 -12.77
C GLU A 99 0.41 -8.11 -11.72
N ASP A 100 1.65 -7.83 -12.08
CA ASP A 100 2.80 -7.88 -11.17
C ASP A 100 2.84 -6.62 -10.31
N ASN A 101 2.73 -6.80 -8.99
CA ASN A 101 2.92 -5.76 -7.99
C ASN A 101 4.09 -6.11 -7.04
N LYS A 102 5.15 -6.77 -7.54
CA LYS A 102 6.42 -7.11 -6.87
C LYS A 102 6.32 -8.10 -5.70
N PHE A 103 5.62 -7.73 -4.62
CA PHE A 103 5.32 -8.65 -3.50
C PHE A 103 3.85 -9.05 -3.45
N CYS A 104 3.08 -8.67 -4.47
CA CYS A 104 1.69 -9.05 -4.65
C CYS A 104 1.46 -9.35 -6.14
N ILE A 105 0.67 -10.37 -6.45
CA ILE A 105 0.16 -10.62 -7.79
C ILE A 105 -1.33 -10.40 -7.77
N SER A 106 -1.85 -9.60 -8.69
CA SER A 106 -3.28 -9.32 -8.80
C SER A 106 -3.84 -9.94 -10.09
N VAL A 107 -4.76 -10.88 -9.95
CA VAL A 107 -5.50 -11.47 -11.08
C VAL A 107 -6.87 -10.79 -11.17
N HIS A 108 -6.98 -9.85 -12.10
CA HIS A 108 -8.20 -9.09 -12.35
C HIS A 108 -9.11 -9.87 -13.29
N TYR A 109 -10.37 -10.03 -12.88
CA TYR A 109 -11.40 -10.73 -13.68
C TYR A 109 -12.62 -9.84 -13.96
N ARG A 110 -12.49 -8.52 -13.76
CA ARG A 110 -13.58 -7.55 -14.00
C ARG A 110 -14.13 -7.59 -15.42
N ASN A 111 -13.26 -7.85 -16.40
CA ASN A 111 -13.60 -7.85 -17.82
C ASN A 111 -13.81 -9.26 -18.38
N VAL A 112 -13.87 -10.28 -17.50
CA VAL A 112 -14.14 -11.67 -17.87
C VAL A 112 -15.64 -11.89 -17.89
N GLU A 113 -16.13 -12.66 -18.86
CA GLU A 113 -17.53 -13.10 -18.90
C GLU A 113 -17.89 -13.85 -17.61
N GLU A 114 -19.02 -13.52 -16.99
CA GLU A 114 -19.41 -14.01 -15.65
C GLU A 114 -19.40 -15.54 -15.55
N LYS A 115 -19.82 -16.24 -16.61
CA LYS A 115 -19.79 -17.71 -16.71
C LYS A 115 -18.39 -18.32 -16.52
N ASN A 116 -17.34 -17.54 -16.75
CA ASN A 116 -15.94 -17.96 -16.65
C ASN A 116 -15.29 -17.50 -15.32
N TRP A 117 -15.98 -16.80 -14.42
CA TRP A 117 -15.37 -16.35 -13.16
C TRP A 117 -14.93 -17.52 -12.27
N THR A 118 -15.73 -18.59 -12.21
CA THR A 118 -15.35 -19.81 -11.48
C THR A 118 -14.12 -20.48 -12.08
N LEU A 119 -13.98 -20.45 -13.41
CA LEU A 119 -12.80 -20.98 -14.09
C LEU A 119 -11.54 -20.18 -13.71
N VAL A 120 -11.63 -18.84 -13.67
CA VAL A 120 -10.49 -18.00 -13.21
C VAL A 120 -10.10 -18.36 -11.78
N ALA A 121 -11.08 -18.47 -10.87
CA ALA A 121 -10.81 -18.83 -9.47
C ALA A 121 -10.13 -20.20 -9.36
N GLN A 122 -10.60 -21.20 -10.12
CA GLN A 122 -10.00 -22.53 -10.17
C GLN A 122 -8.55 -22.49 -10.68
N CYS A 123 -8.28 -21.78 -11.79
CA CYS A 123 -6.92 -21.65 -12.31
C CYS A 123 -5.96 -21.01 -11.30
N VAL A 124 -6.42 -20.00 -10.55
CA VAL A 124 -5.63 -19.37 -9.49
C VAL A 124 -5.41 -20.34 -8.33
N ASP A 125 -6.47 -20.98 -7.83
CA ASP A 125 -6.39 -21.92 -6.71
C ASP A 125 -5.45 -23.10 -7.00
N ASP A 126 -5.50 -23.65 -8.22
CA ASP A 126 -4.64 -24.77 -8.63
C ASP A 126 -3.15 -24.39 -8.63
N VAL A 127 -2.81 -23.16 -9.04
CA VAL A 127 -1.44 -22.66 -8.94
C VAL A 127 -1.06 -22.49 -7.47
N ILE A 128 -1.87 -21.79 -6.69
CA ILE A 128 -1.53 -21.39 -5.31
C ILE A 128 -1.51 -22.57 -4.34
N ARG A 129 -2.26 -23.65 -4.57
CA ARG A 129 -2.26 -24.85 -3.73
C ARG A 129 -0.87 -25.47 -3.55
N THR A 130 0.05 -25.25 -4.48
CA THR A 130 1.43 -25.76 -4.41
C THR A 130 2.39 -24.81 -3.65
N TYR A 131 1.93 -23.63 -3.25
CA TYR A 131 2.71 -22.60 -2.57
C TYR A 131 2.12 -22.23 -1.20
N PRO A 132 2.30 -23.06 -0.15
CA PRO A 132 1.68 -22.85 1.17
C PRO A 132 2.17 -21.60 1.90
N LYS A 133 3.28 -20.98 1.44
CA LYS A 133 3.78 -19.71 1.97
C LYS A 133 3.14 -18.48 1.33
N LEU A 134 2.18 -18.66 0.42
CA LEU A 134 1.38 -17.60 -0.18
C LEU A 134 -0.05 -17.69 0.32
N ARG A 135 -0.71 -16.53 0.41
CA ARG A 135 -2.14 -16.43 0.72
C ARG A 135 -2.86 -15.77 -0.43
N LEU A 136 -3.99 -16.35 -0.79
CA LEU A 136 -4.98 -15.77 -1.67
C LEU A 136 -5.97 -14.92 -0.86
N THR A 137 -6.22 -13.69 -1.31
CA THR A 137 -7.27 -12.81 -0.79
C THR A 137 -8.18 -12.31 -1.91
N HIS A 138 -9.46 -12.11 -1.59
CA HIS A 138 -10.45 -11.63 -2.53
C HIS A 138 -10.64 -10.11 -2.35
N GLY A 139 -10.50 -9.38 -3.44
CA GLY A 139 -10.88 -7.98 -3.55
C GLY A 139 -12.02 -7.78 -4.55
N ARG A 140 -12.36 -6.53 -4.84
CA ARG A 140 -13.47 -6.18 -5.73
C ARG A 140 -13.15 -6.53 -7.20
N LYS A 141 -13.56 -7.73 -7.63
CA LYS A 141 -13.29 -8.31 -8.95
C LYS A 141 -11.79 -8.53 -9.23
N VAL A 142 -11.05 -8.85 -8.17
CA VAL A 142 -9.61 -9.16 -8.20
C VAL A 142 -9.29 -10.26 -7.18
N LEU A 143 -8.37 -11.15 -7.54
CA LEU A 143 -7.75 -12.13 -6.67
C LEU A 143 -6.31 -11.69 -6.40
N GLU A 144 -5.93 -11.55 -5.13
CA GLU A 144 -4.60 -11.07 -4.74
C GLU A 144 -3.81 -12.18 -4.07
N ILE A 145 -2.59 -12.39 -4.52
CA ILE A 145 -1.68 -13.41 -4.03
C ILE A 145 -0.47 -12.70 -3.41
N ARG A 146 -0.20 -12.96 -2.13
CA ARG A 146 0.91 -12.34 -1.41
C ARG A 146 1.59 -13.31 -0.44
N PRO A 147 2.87 -13.07 -0.08
CA PRO A 147 3.55 -13.83 0.97
C PRO A 147 2.78 -13.83 2.29
N VAL A 148 2.81 -14.97 2.98
CA VAL A 148 2.33 -15.10 4.36
C VAL A 148 3.47 -14.68 5.28
N ILE A 149 3.52 -13.38 5.54
CA ILE A 149 4.41 -12.80 6.54
C ILE A 149 3.59 -11.97 7.52
N ASP A 150 4.15 -11.73 8.69
CA ASP A 150 3.55 -10.91 9.72
C ASP A 150 3.72 -9.41 9.38
N TRP A 151 3.05 -8.98 8.29
CA TRP A 151 3.12 -7.63 7.73
C TRP A 151 1.78 -7.19 7.12
N ASP A 152 1.42 -5.93 7.35
CA ASP A 152 0.20 -5.29 6.86
C ASP A 152 0.42 -3.76 6.72
N LYS A 153 -0.59 -3.03 6.26
CA LYS A 153 -0.48 -1.56 6.10
C LYS A 153 -0.32 -0.83 7.43
N GLY A 154 -0.85 -1.36 8.53
CA GLY A 154 -0.64 -0.79 9.86
C GLY A 154 0.81 -0.88 10.30
N LYS A 155 1.47 -2.02 10.04
CA LYS A 155 2.91 -2.17 10.26
C LYS A 155 3.75 -1.28 9.38
N ALA A 156 3.33 -1.04 8.14
CA ALA A 156 3.97 -0.05 7.29
C ALA A 156 3.86 1.37 7.86
N VAL A 157 2.71 1.74 8.46
CA VAL A 157 2.55 3.02 9.17
C VAL A 157 3.47 3.09 10.39
N THR A 158 3.49 2.07 11.24
CA THR A 158 4.39 2.01 12.40
C THR A 158 5.85 2.16 11.98
N PHE A 159 6.28 1.40 10.97
CA PHE A 159 7.63 1.46 10.44
C PHE A 159 8.01 2.86 9.93
N LEU A 160 7.11 3.54 9.22
CA LEU A 160 7.34 4.90 8.74
C LEU A 160 7.48 5.89 9.90
N LEU A 161 6.60 5.81 10.91
CA LEU A 161 6.67 6.68 12.09
C LEU A 161 7.98 6.46 12.87
N GLU A 162 8.39 5.21 13.05
CA GLU A 162 9.68 4.85 13.69
C GLU A 162 10.87 5.35 12.87
N SER A 163 10.87 5.11 11.56
CA SER A 163 11.97 5.49 10.67
C SER A 163 12.14 7.01 10.58
N LEU A 164 11.06 7.76 10.74
CA LEU A 164 11.06 9.22 10.79
C LEU A 164 11.39 9.79 12.18
N GLY A 165 11.53 8.95 13.20
CA GLY A 165 11.70 9.39 14.59
C GLY A 165 10.48 10.12 15.15
N LEU A 166 9.30 9.88 14.57
CA LEU A 166 8.02 10.48 14.97
C LEU A 166 7.23 9.58 15.92
N ASN A 167 7.76 8.40 16.26
CA ASN A 167 7.14 7.48 17.19
C ASN A 167 7.26 8.03 18.63
N ASN A 168 6.17 7.96 19.40
CA ASN A 168 6.01 8.47 20.76
C ASN A 168 6.25 9.98 20.91
N CYS A 169 6.06 10.77 19.84
CA CYS A 169 6.11 12.23 19.90
C CYS A 169 4.74 12.80 20.26
N GLU A 170 4.64 13.50 21.39
CA GLU A 170 3.38 14.13 21.85
C GLU A 170 2.93 15.31 20.96
N ASP A 171 3.82 15.88 20.17
CA ASP A 171 3.58 17.02 19.27
C ASP A 171 3.30 16.60 17.82
N VAL A 172 3.22 15.29 17.54
CA VAL A 172 2.93 14.74 16.22
C VAL A 172 1.56 14.07 16.21
N LEU A 173 0.75 14.40 15.20
CA LEU A 173 -0.54 13.76 14.97
C LEU A 173 -0.55 13.02 13.63
N PRO A 174 -0.38 11.69 13.62
CA PRO A 174 -0.48 10.91 12.39
C PRO A 174 -1.92 10.88 11.87
N ILE A 175 -2.10 11.11 10.56
CA ILE A 175 -3.39 11.01 9.88
C ILE A 175 -3.27 10.01 8.73
N TYR A 176 -4.17 9.02 8.69
CA TYR A 176 -4.24 8.04 7.61
C TYR A 176 -5.60 8.12 6.91
N VAL A 177 -5.59 8.18 5.57
CA VAL A 177 -6.80 8.25 4.75
C VAL A 177 -6.83 7.02 3.83
N GLY A 178 -7.89 6.22 3.90
CA GLY A 178 -8.00 4.96 3.14
C GLY A 178 -9.45 4.57 2.83
N ASP A 179 -9.69 3.75 1.82
CA ASP A 179 -11.02 3.41 1.29
C ASP A 179 -11.35 1.90 1.31
N ASP A 180 -10.33 1.07 1.50
CA ASP A 180 -10.41 -0.38 1.35
C ASP A 180 -10.22 -1.12 2.67
N ARG A 181 -10.62 -2.40 2.71
CA ARG A 181 -10.53 -3.26 3.89
C ARG A 181 -9.10 -3.37 4.43
N THR A 182 -8.09 -3.29 3.57
CA THR A 182 -6.68 -3.37 3.99
C THR A 182 -6.20 -2.12 4.73
N ASP A 183 -6.95 -1.02 4.70
CA ASP A 183 -6.65 0.21 5.43
C ASP A 183 -7.09 0.14 6.90
N GLU A 184 -7.97 -0.82 7.25
CA GLU A 184 -8.39 -1.07 8.63
C GLU A 184 -7.23 -1.41 9.55
N ASP A 185 -6.20 -2.09 9.04
CA ASP A 185 -4.97 -2.38 9.79
C ASP A 185 -4.26 -1.07 10.19
N ALA A 186 -4.22 -0.08 9.30
CA ALA A 186 -3.66 1.23 9.56
C ALA A 186 -4.52 2.07 10.53
N PHE A 187 -5.85 2.05 10.35
CA PHE A 187 -6.76 2.74 11.26
C PHE A 187 -6.66 2.20 12.69
N LYS A 188 -6.59 0.87 12.84
CA LYS A 188 -6.46 0.22 14.14
C LYS A 188 -5.15 0.61 14.84
N VAL A 189 -4.03 0.59 14.11
CA VAL A 189 -2.72 1.01 14.67
C VAL A 189 -2.76 2.46 15.14
N LEU A 190 -3.40 3.36 14.39
CA LEU A 190 -3.52 4.76 14.83
C LEU A 190 -4.47 4.94 16.02
N ARG A 191 -5.54 4.15 16.11
CA ARG A 191 -6.51 4.22 17.20
C ARG A 191 -5.97 3.67 18.51
N ASP A 192 -5.38 2.48 18.48
CA ASP A 192 -5.01 1.72 19.67
C ASP A 192 -3.52 1.80 19.99
N GLY A 193 -2.71 2.29 19.05
CA GLY A 193 -1.26 2.34 19.16
C GLY A 193 -0.73 3.57 19.93
N PRO A 194 0.57 3.58 20.23
CA PRO A 194 1.16 4.60 21.11
C PRO A 194 1.14 6.02 20.53
N ASN A 195 1.12 6.15 19.20
CA ASN A 195 1.16 7.43 18.48
C ASN A 195 -0.18 8.16 18.38
N HIS A 196 -1.26 7.62 18.98
CA HIS A 196 -2.61 8.22 19.05
C HIS A 196 -2.96 9.13 17.85
N GLY A 197 -3.24 8.51 16.69
CA GLY A 197 -3.52 9.20 15.44
C GLY A 197 -4.98 9.08 15.00
N TYR A 198 -5.29 9.68 13.85
CA TYR A 198 -6.63 9.63 13.26
C TYR A 198 -6.65 8.89 11.92
N GLY A 199 -7.39 7.78 11.89
CA GLY A 199 -7.86 7.16 10.65
C GLY A 199 -9.09 7.89 10.08
N ILE A 200 -9.12 8.08 8.76
CA ILE A 200 -10.23 8.64 8.00
C ILE A 200 -10.63 7.65 6.91
N LEU A 201 -11.83 7.08 7.01
CA LEU A 201 -12.39 6.18 6.02
C LEU A 201 -12.99 6.97 4.85
N VAL A 202 -12.67 6.60 3.61
CA VAL A 202 -13.30 7.14 2.41
C VAL A 202 -14.36 6.15 1.93
N SER A 203 -15.64 6.50 2.07
CA SER A 203 -16.75 5.64 1.67
C SER A 203 -18.05 6.41 1.45
N ALA A 204 -18.69 6.18 0.31
CA ALA A 204 -20.00 6.75 0.00
C ALA A 204 -21.14 6.12 0.81
N VAL A 205 -20.89 4.95 1.42
CA VAL A 205 -21.85 4.20 2.23
C VAL A 205 -21.30 3.95 3.63
N PRO A 206 -22.14 3.89 4.67
CA PRO A 206 -21.71 3.50 6.01
C PRO A 206 -21.03 2.13 6.01
N LYS A 207 -19.93 2.00 6.76
CA LYS A 207 -19.21 0.75 6.99
C LYS A 207 -18.74 0.71 8.44
N ASP A 208 -18.69 -0.49 9.02
CA ASP A 208 -17.97 -0.70 10.27
C ASP A 208 -16.47 -0.48 10.01
N SER A 209 -15.84 0.35 10.83
CA SER A 209 -14.45 0.76 10.64
C SER A 209 -13.79 1.20 11.94
N ASN A 210 -12.48 0.98 12.03
CA ASN A 210 -11.62 1.53 13.08
C ASN A 210 -11.22 2.99 12.79
N ALA A 211 -11.63 3.60 11.68
CA ALA A 211 -11.41 5.03 11.46
C ALA A 211 -12.20 5.90 12.46
N PHE A 212 -11.66 7.05 12.85
CA PHE A 212 -12.36 8.03 13.71
C PHE A 212 -13.31 8.92 12.92
N TYR A 213 -12.94 9.21 11.67
CA TYR A 213 -13.69 10.07 10.78
C TYR A 213 -13.97 9.37 9.46
N SER A 214 -14.85 9.98 8.66
CA SER A 214 -15.09 9.53 7.30
C SER A 214 -15.25 10.70 6.34
N LEU A 215 -14.91 10.44 5.08
CA LEU A 215 -15.16 11.29 3.92
C LEU A 215 -15.93 10.45 2.90
N ARG A 216 -16.76 11.08 2.07
CA ARG A 216 -17.66 10.36 1.16
C ARG A 216 -16.93 9.77 -0.03
N ASP A 217 -15.99 10.52 -0.60
CA ASP A 217 -15.33 10.16 -1.85
C ASP A 217 -13.99 10.92 -2.03
N PRO A 218 -13.21 10.63 -3.09
CA PRO A 218 -11.92 11.28 -3.33
C PRO A 218 -11.98 12.81 -3.51
N SER A 219 -13.13 13.39 -3.84
CA SER A 219 -13.26 14.85 -3.95
C SER A 219 -13.20 15.51 -2.57
N GLU A 220 -13.86 14.93 -1.57
CA GLU A 220 -13.77 15.39 -0.18
C GLU A 220 -12.37 15.18 0.40
N VAL A 221 -11.65 14.12 -0.01
CA VAL A 221 -10.23 13.95 0.33
C VAL A 221 -9.41 15.13 -0.20
N MET A 222 -9.64 15.53 -1.45
CA MET A 222 -8.94 16.68 -2.02
C MET A 222 -9.23 17.97 -1.26
N GLU A 223 -10.48 18.20 -0.85
CA GLU A 223 -10.88 19.36 -0.05
C GLU A 223 -10.23 19.34 1.33
N PHE A 224 -10.26 18.20 2.02
CA PHE A 224 -9.59 18.00 3.30
C PHE A 224 -8.11 18.37 3.22
N LEU A 225 -7.38 17.85 2.22
CA LEU A 225 -5.95 18.14 2.04
C LEU A 225 -5.70 19.63 1.74
N LYS A 226 -6.58 20.30 0.98
CA LYS A 226 -6.49 21.75 0.73
C LYS A 226 -6.73 22.57 2.00
N SER A 227 -7.70 22.16 2.82
CA SER A 227 -8.01 22.79 4.10
C SER A 227 -6.85 22.64 5.08
N LEU A 228 -6.21 21.48 5.14
CA LEU A 228 -5.03 21.24 5.97
C LEU A 228 -3.86 22.17 5.62
N VAL A 229 -3.61 22.38 4.32
CA VAL A 229 -2.59 23.33 3.85
C VAL A 229 -2.95 24.77 4.21
N THR A 230 -4.21 25.16 4.02
CA THR A 230 -4.69 26.51 4.35
C THR A 230 -4.55 26.79 5.85
N TRP A 231 -4.94 25.83 6.69
CA TRP A 231 -4.78 25.89 8.13
C TRP A 231 -3.33 26.09 8.53
N LYS A 232 -2.40 25.27 8.00
CA LYS A 232 -0.97 25.39 8.32
C LYS A 232 -0.38 26.74 7.92
N ARG A 233 -0.80 27.30 6.78
CA ARG A 233 -0.39 28.63 6.34
C ARG A 233 -0.92 29.76 7.22
N SER A 234 -2.06 29.57 7.87
CA SER A 234 -2.63 30.58 8.79
C SER A 234 -1.96 30.59 10.16
N MET A 235 -1.18 29.56 10.49
CA MET A 235 -0.44 29.43 11.74
C MET A 235 1.00 29.97 11.67
N GLY A 236 1.49 30.28 10.47
CA GLY A 236 2.82 30.87 10.24
C GLY A 236 2.69 32.34 9.86
#